data_AF-A0A2V4KZW5-F1
#
_entry.id   AF-A0A2V4KZW5-F1
#
_cell.length_a   1.000
_cell.length_b   1.000
_cell.length_c   1.000
_cell.angle_alpha   90.00
_cell.angle_beta   90.00
_cell.angle_gamma   90.00
#
_symmetry.space_group_name_H-M   'P 1'
#
loop_
_entity.id
_entity.type
_entity.pdbx_description
1 polymer ?
#
loop_
_entity_poly.entity_id
_entity_poly.type
_entity_poly.pdbx_seq_one_letter_code
_entity_poly.pdbx_strand_id
1 'polypeptide(L)'
;MEVDWNSAFWWLMGVAVTWIVFILQGRKKKAIRQRLRELDLHLEYVNRLKGSQEYLFGIAFFALFMVLFFISVGLMLPALGEYLLSILPFPLIAKLCNALSMMSFMLATIVAFTEALAFRDFSNIERTQQRIEKKRAKLQEDLNNA
;
A
#
# COMPACT_ATOMS: atom_id res chain seq x y z
N MET A 1 -50.90 -37.59 23.63
CA MET A 1 -50.55 -36.37 22.88
C MET A 1 -49.35 -36.73 22.02
N GLU A 2 -49.59 -37.11 20.77
CA GLU A 2 -48.50 -37.39 19.82
C GLU A 2 -47.88 -36.06 19.41
N VAL A 3 -46.58 -35.92 19.67
CA VAL A 3 -45.83 -34.74 19.22
C VAL A 3 -45.68 -34.88 17.71
N ASP A 4 -46.25 -33.93 16.97
CA ASP A 4 -46.12 -33.89 15.51
C ASP A 4 -44.70 -33.42 15.15
N TRP A 5 -43.79 -34.39 15.10
CA TRP A 5 -42.37 -34.22 14.82
C TRP A 5 -42.10 -33.52 13.48
N ASN A 6 -43.05 -33.58 12.54
CA ASN A 6 -42.92 -32.90 11.26
C ASN A 6 -43.00 -31.37 11.45
N SER A 7 -43.96 -30.89 12.25
CA SER A 7 -44.09 -29.45 12.55
C SER A 7 -42.88 -28.88 13.31
N ALA A 8 -42.33 -29.64 14.26
CA ALA A 8 -41.15 -29.26 15.03
C ALA A 8 -39.89 -29.17 14.14
N PHE A 9 -39.75 -30.07 13.16
CA PHE A 9 -38.64 -30.09 12.22
C PHE A 9 -38.64 -28.84 11.31
N TRP A 10 -39.79 -28.44 10.77
CA TRP A 10 -39.89 -27.24 9.92
C TRP A 10 -39.60 -25.95 10.71
N TRP A 11 -39.99 -25.88 11.99
CA TRP A 11 -39.65 -24.75 12.86
C TRP A 11 -38.14 -24.64 13.11
N LEU A 12 -37.48 -25.76 13.42
CA LEU A 12 -36.02 -25.78 13.63
C LEU A 12 -35.25 -25.40 12.37
N MET A 13 -35.71 -25.85 11.20
CA MET A 13 -35.13 -25.46 9.91
C MET A 13 -35.31 -23.97 9.62
N GLY A 14 -36.49 -23.40 9.93
CA GLY A 14 -36.74 -21.97 9.78
C GLY A 14 -35.81 -21.11 10.64
N VAL A 15 -35.60 -21.51 11.90
CA VAL A 15 -34.67 -20.84 12.83
C VAL A 15 -33.22 -20.98 12.37
N ALA A 16 -32.81 -22.18 11.93
CA ALA A 16 -31.45 -22.42 11.44
C ALA A 16 -31.15 -21.56 10.19
N VAL A 17 -32.09 -21.44 9.26
CA VAL A 17 -31.93 -20.63 8.05
C VAL A 17 -31.84 -19.13 8.39
N THR A 18 -32.68 -18.63 9.32
CA THR A 18 -32.59 -17.22 9.76
C THR A 18 -31.27 -16.91 10.44
N TRP A 19 -30.75 -17.82 11.28
CA TRP A 19 -29.44 -17.68 11.90
C TRP A 19 -28.28 -17.67 10.89
N ILE A 20 -28.33 -18.54 9.88
CA ILE A 20 -27.31 -18.59 8.82
C ILE A 20 -27.30 -17.28 8.01
N VAL A 21 -28.48 -16.77 7.64
CA VAL A 21 -28.60 -15.48 6.92
C VAL A 21 -28.07 -14.33 7.77
N PHE A 22 -28.38 -14.31 9.07
CA PHE A 22 -27.89 -13.29 10.01
C PHE A 22 -26.35 -13.29 10.14
N ILE A 23 -25.73 -14.48 10.23
CA ILE A 23 -24.27 -14.63 10.30
C ILE A 23 -23.60 -14.16 9.00
N LEU A 24 -24.17 -14.50 7.85
CA LEU A 24 -23.65 -14.09 6.55
C LEU A 24 -23.74 -12.58 6.33
N GLN A 25 -24.85 -11.95 6.73
CA GLN A 25 -25.00 -10.50 6.68
C GLN A 25 -24.04 -9.79 7.63
N GLY A 26 -23.85 -10.31 8.86
CA GLY A 26 -22.89 -9.76 9.83
C GLY A 26 -21.44 -9.76 9.32
N ARG A 27 -21.01 -10.83 8.63
CA ARG A 27 -19.67 -10.91 8.01
C ARG A 27 -19.50 -9.91 6.87
N LYS A 28 -20.50 -9.76 6.00
CA LYS A 28 -20.48 -8.75 4.92
C LYS A 28 -20.37 -7.33 5.48
N LYS A 29 -21.18 -6.99 6.49
CA LYS A 29 -21.14 -5.68 7.16
C LYS A 29 -19.79 -5.41 7.85
N LYS A 30 -19.13 -6.45 8.38
CA LYS A 30 -17.78 -6.31 8.98
C LYS A 30 -16.71 -6.04 7.92
N ALA A 31 -16.75 -6.75 6.80
CA ALA A 31 -15.80 -6.56 5.69
C ALA A 31 -15.93 -5.17 5.05
N ILE A 32 -17.16 -4.68 4.86
CA ILE A 32 -17.41 -3.32 4.34
C ILE A 32 -16.90 -2.26 5.32
N ARG A 33 -17.14 -2.44 6.63
CA ARG A 33 -16.60 -1.53 7.68
C ARG A 33 -15.07 -1.49 7.71
N GLN A 34 -14.39 -2.61 7.51
CA GLN A 34 -12.92 -2.63 7.42
C GLN A 34 -12.41 -1.84 6.22
N ARG A 35 -13.01 -2.05 5.03
CA ARG A 35 -12.66 -1.28 3.84
C ARG A 35 -12.94 0.22 4.00
N LEU A 36 -14.06 0.59 4.62
CA LEU A 36 -14.34 2.01 4.94
C LEU A 36 -13.27 2.60 5.86
N ARG A 37 -12.81 1.85 6.87
CA ARG A 37 -11.75 2.29 7.78
C ARG A 37 -10.41 2.48 7.08
N GLU A 38 -10.04 1.60 6.15
CA GLU A 38 -8.85 1.76 5.30
C GLU A 38 -8.96 3.00 4.41
N LEU A 39 -10.13 3.25 3.80
CA LEU A 39 -10.37 4.45 3.00
C LEU A 39 -10.33 5.73 3.84
N ASP A 40 -10.86 5.73 5.07
CA ASP A 40 -10.81 6.87 5.98
C ASP A 40 -9.37 7.17 6.40
N LEU A 41 -8.54 6.15 6.67
CA LEU A 41 -7.11 6.32 6.94
C LEU A 41 -6.36 6.92 5.74
N HIS A 42 -6.67 6.44 4.53
CA HIS A 42 -6.12 7.01 3.30
C HIS A 42 -6.55 8.46 3.10
N LEU A 43 -7.81 8.81 3.39
CA LEU A 43 -8.31 10.19 3.31
C LEU A 43 -7.65 11.10 4.34
N GLU A 44 -7.44 10.62 5.56
CA GLU A 44 -6.75 11.38 6.60
C GLU A 44 -5.30 11.65 6.18
N TYR A 45 -4.61 10.66 5.62
CA TYR A 45 -3.26 10.81 5.06
C TYR A 45 -3.23 11.84 3.92
N VAL A 46 -4.16 11.77 2.97
CA VAL A 46 -4.29 12.72 1.85
C VAL A 46 -4.63 14.13 2.35
N ASN A 47 -5.49 14.28 3.36
CA ASN A 47 -5.82 15.59 3.93
C ASN A 47 -4.64 16.22 4.69
N ARG A 48 -3.83 15.41 5.40
CA ARG A 48 -2.57 15.88 6.01
C ARG A 48 -1.56 16.36 4.96
N LEU A 49 -1.47 15.64 3.84
CA LEU A 49 -0.64 16.04 2.70
C LEU A 49 -1.15 17.33 2.03
N LYS A 50 -2.48 17.50 1.90
CA LYS A 50 -3.10 18.70 1.33
C LYS A 50 -2.90 19.95 2.22
N GLY A 51 -2.88 19.77 3.53
CA GLY A 51 -2.72 20.85 4.51
C GLY A 51 -1.27 21.35 4.68
N SER A 52 -0.27 20.63 4.19
CA SER A 52 1.15 21.00 4.36
C SER A 52 1.92 20.79 3.06
N GLN A 53 1.92 21.81 2.20
CA GLN A 53 2.78 21.84 1.01
C GLN A 53 4.25 21.60 1.37
N GLU A 54 4.69 22.08 2.54
CA GLU A 54 6.02 21.82 3.10
C GLU A 54 6.32 20.33 3.32
N TYR A 55 5.32 19.52 3.72
CA TYR A 55 5.50 18.10 3.94
C TYR A 55 5.60 17.32 2.62
N LEU A 56 4.79 17.70 1.61
CA LEU A 56 4.92 17.18 0.24
C LEU A 56 6.29 17.51 -0.34
N PHE A 57 6.77 18.76 -0.17
CA PHE A 57 8.11 19.16 -0.58
C PHE A 57 9.20 18.41 0.18
N GLY A 58 9.03 18.17 1.49
CA GLY A 58 9.97 17.39 2.29
C GLY A 58 10.10 15.94 1.82
N ILE A 59 8.98 15.27 1.55
CA ILE A 59 8.98 13.89 1.02
C ILE A 59 9.61 13.85 -0.37
N ALA A 60 9.20 14.77 -1.25
CA ALA A 60 9.76 14.92 -2.58
C ALA A 60 11.28 15.10 -2.59
N PHE A 61 11.76 16.01 -1.74
CA PHE A 61 13.17 16.32 -1.63
C PHE A 61 13.96 15.14 -1.05
N PHE A 62 13.41 14.46 -0.04
CA PHE A 62 14.02 13.27 0.54
C PHE A 62 14.10 12.12 -0.47
N ALA A 63 13.04 11.88 -1.24
CA ALA A 63 13.03 10.90 -2.33
C ALA A 63 14.10 11.21 -3.38
N LEU A 64 14.18 12.47 -3.81
CA LEU A 64 15.19 12.92 -4.77
C LEU A 64 16.61 12.78 -4.19
N PHE A 65 16.81 13.13 -2.91
CA PHE A 65 18.05 12.91 -2.19
C PHE A 65 18.44 11.43 -2.16
N MET A 66 17.51 10.52 -1.88
CA MET A 66 17.77 9.08 -1.85
C MET A 66 18.19 8.56 -3.23
N VAL A 67 17.54 9.00 -4.31
CA VAL A 67 17.95 8.65 -5.68
C VAL A 67 19.37 9.13 -5.97
N LEU A 68 19.68 10.39 -5.67
CA LEU A 68 21.03 10.93 -5.86
C LEU A 68 22.07 10.21 -4.98
N PHE A 69 21.70 9.85 -3.76
CA PHE A 69 22.56 9.11 -2.83
C PHE A 69 22.93 7.75 -3.42
N PHE A 70 21.95 6.97 -3.89
CA PHE A 70 22.22 5.66 -4.50
C PHE A 70 23.04 5.77 -5.78
N ILE A 71 22.81 6.78 -6.62
CA ILE A 71 23.64 7.05 -7.80
C ILE A 71 25.08 7.36 -7.38
N SER A 72 25.26 8.21 -6.36
CA SER A 72 26.58 8.60 -5.86
C SER A 72 27.35 7.39 -5.29
N VAL A 73 26.68 6.54 -4.50
CA VAL A 73 27.25 5.28 -4.02
C VAL A 73 27.58 4.34 -5.18
N GLY A 74 26.69 4.23 -6.16
CA GLY A 74 26.90 3.44 -7.37
C GLY A 74 28.14 3.87 -8.15
N LEU A 75 28.40 5.17 -8.27
CA LEU A 75 29.60 5.70 -8.93
C LEU A 75 30.88 5.56 -8.09
N MET A 76 30.77 5.65 -6.76
CA MET A 76 31.92 5.58 -5.85
C MET A 76 32.46 4.16 -5.71
N LEU A 77 31.58 3.15 -5.68
CA LEU A 77 31.96 1.76 -5.40
C LEU A 77 33.00 1.17 -6.37
N PRO A 78 32.91 1.33 -7.70
CA PRO A 78 33.91 0.82 -8.64
C PRO A 78 35.30 1.43 -8.39
N ALA A 79 35.37 2.75 -8.21
CA ALA A 79 36.62 3.46 -7.93
C ALA A 79 37.25 2.99 -6.61
N LEU A 80 36.42 2.77 -5.59
CA LEU A 80 36.86 2.24 -4.29
C LEU A 80 37.33 0.78 -4.40
N GLY A 81 36.70 -0.03 -5.26
CA GLY A 81 37.10 -1.40 -5.57
C GLY A 81 38.46 -1.47 -6.27
N GLU A 82 38.73 -0.60 -7.24
CA GLU A 82 40.03 -0.50 -7.92
C GLU A 82 41.13 -0.01 -6.97
N TYR A 83 40.83 0.99 -6.14
CA TYR A 83 41.75 1.46 -5.11
C TYR A 83 42.09 0.35 -4.11
N LEU A 84 41.10 -0.40 -3.62
CA LEU A 84 41.35 -1.53 -2.72
C LEU A 84 42.15 -2.65 -3.40
N LEU A 85 41.91 -2.92 -4.69
CA LEU A 85 42.69 -3.89 -5.46
C LEU A 85 44.19 -3.52 -5.51
N SER A 86 44.49 -2.22 -5.56
CA SER A 86 45.88 -1.72 -5.57
C SER A 86 46.62 -1.95 -4.24
N ILE A 87 45.90 -2.05 -3.12
CA ILE A 87 46.46 -2.27 -1.78
C ILE A 87 46.43 -3.76 -1.41
N LEU A 88 45.35 -4.44 -1.81
CA LEU A 88 45.04 -5.83 -1.50
C LEU A 88 44.82 -6.58 -2.81
N PRO A 89 45.68 -7.54 -3.19
CA PRO A 89 45.59 -8.25 -4.47
C PRO A 89 44.50 -9.33 -4.47
N PHE A 90 43.32 -9.01 -3.93
CA PHE A 90 42.14 -9.86 -3.92
C PHE A 90 41.16 -9.40 -5.01
N PRO A 91 41.20 -10.00 -6.21
CA PRO A 91 40.35 -9.59 -7.34
C PRO A 91 38.84 -9.77 -7.09
N LEU A 92 38.49 -10.53 -6.05
CA LEU A 92 37.11 -10.70 -5.61
C LEU A 92 36.49 -9.39 -5.10
N ILE A 93 37.29 -8.51 -4.47
CA ILE A 93 36.82 -7.26 -3.88
C ILE A 93 36.33 -6.30 -4.96
N ALA A 94 37.11 -6.10 -6.02
CA ALA A 94 36.72 -5.26 -7.16
C ALA A 94 35.43 -5.78 -7.83
N LYS A 95 35.29 -7.10 -7.99
CA LYS A 95 34.07 -7.71 -8.54
C LYS A 95 32.85 -7.50 -7.64
N LEU A 96 33.01 -7.61 -6.32
CA LEU A 96 31.95 -7.34 -5.34
C LEU A 96 31.54 -5.86 -5.36
N CYS A 97 32.49 -4.94 -5.40
CA CYS A 97 32.22 -3.51 -5.52
C CYS A 97 31.45 -3.17 -6.80
N ASN A 98 31.81 -3.78 -7.94
CA ASN A 98 31.06 -3.62 -9.19
C ASN A 98 29.64 -4.21 -9.12
N ALA A 99 29.46 -5.37 -8.49
CA ALA A 99 28.14 -5.94 -8.28
C ALA A 99 27.27 -5.03 -7.39
N LEU A 100 27.82 -4.52 -6.29
CA LEU A 100 27.14 -3.59 -5.37
C LEU A 100 26.82 -2.24 -6.03
N SER A 101 27.70 -1.75 -6.92
CA SER A 101 27.46 -0.58 -7.74
C SER A 101 26.21 -0.77 -8.61
N MET A 102 26.15 -1.89 -9.32
CA MET A 102 25.01 -2.21 -10.19
C MET A 102 23.70 -2.37 -9.40
N MET A 103 23.75 -2.98 -8.22
CA MET A 103 22.59 -3.05 -7.31
C MET A 103 22.15 -1.67 -6.83
N SER A 104 23.09 -0.77 -6.55
CA SER A 104 22.78 0.61 -6.13
C SER A 104 22.06 1.39 -7.23
N PHE A 105 22.48 1.24 -8.50
CA PHE A 105 21.77 1.83 -9.64
C PHE A 105 20.38 1.24 -9.87
N MET A 106 20.22 -0.08 -9.69
CA MET A 106 18.90 -0.71 -9.73
C MET A 106 17.98 -0.15 -8.65
N LEU A 107 18.48 -0.01 -7.41
CA LEU A 107 17.73 0.59 -6.32
C LEU A 107 17.35 2.04 -6.61
N ALA A 108 18.28 2.84 -7.12
CA ALA A 108 18.01 4.23 -7.54
C ALA A 108 16.87 4.28 -8.57
N THR A 109 16.87 3.36 -9.54
CA THR A 109 15.85 3.28 -10.58
C THR A 109 14.49 2.88 -10.02
N ILE A 110 14.45 1.89 -9.12
CA ILE A 110 13.22 1.45 -8.46
C ILE A 110 12.62 2.60 -7.65
N VAL A 111 13.43 3.26 -6.83
CA VAL A 111 13.00 4.40 -6.00
C VAL A 111 12.50 5.54 -6.88
N ALA A 112 13.24 5.90 -7.94
CA ALA A 112 12.80 6.94 -8.87
C ALA A 112 11.47 6.58 -9.56
N PHE A 113 11.27 5.32 -9.92
CA PHE A 113 10.03 4.87 -10.56
C PHE A 113 8.84 4.87 -9.60
N THR A 114 9.02 4.38 -8.37
CA THR A 114 7.96 4.40 -7.35
C THR A 114 7.55 5.82 -7.00
N GLU A 115 8.52 6.73 -6.91
CA GLU A 115 8.27 8.14 -6.60
C GLU A 115 7.65 8.87 -7.78
N ALA A 116 8.05 8.57 -9.03
CA ALA A 116 7.40 9.12 -10.21
C ALA A 116 5.91 8.71 -10.30
N LEU A 117 5.57 7.48 -9.92
CA LEU A 117 4.19 7.02 -9.81
C LEU A 117 3.44 7.77 -8.70
N ALA A 118 4.04 7.92 -7.52
CA ALA A 118 3.44 8.65 -6.41
C ALA A 118 3.21 10.13 -6.79
N PHE A 119 4.19 10.78 -7.42
CA PHE A 119 4.07 12.15 -7.91
C PHE A 119 2.98 12.33 -8.97
N ARG A 120 2.82 11.36 -9.88
CA ARG A 120 1.73 11.38 -10.85
C ARG A 120 0.36 11.33 -10.15
N ASP A 121 0.25 10.55 -9.08
CA ASP A 121 -0.97 10.45 -8.29
C ASP A 121 -1.21 11.70 -7.43
N PHE A 122 -0.14 12.36 -6.95
CA PHE A 122 -0.21 13.65 -6.25
C PHE A 122 -0.50 14.85 -7.16
N SER A 123 -0.04 14.81 -8.41
CA SER A 123 -0.38 15.83 -9.44
C SER A 123 -1.89 15.95 -9.66
N ASN A 124 -2.66 14.92 -9.31
CA ASN A 124 -4.11 14.86 -9.44
C ASN A 124 -4.81 14.63 -8.08
N ILE A 125 -4.30 15.23 -6.98
CA ILE A 125 -4.90 15.12 -5.63
C ILE A 125 -6.43 15.34 -5.64
N GLU A 126 -6.94 16.31 -6.39
CA GLU A 126 -8.39 16.53 -6.51
C GLU A 126 -9.14 15.37 -7.16
N ARG A 127 -8.60 14.77 -8.24
CA ARG A 127 -9.23 13.60 -8.88
C ARG A 127 -9.12 12.36 -8.01
N THR A 128 -8.02 12.20 -7.28
CA THR A 128 -7.82 11.09 -6.33
C THR A 128 -8.79 11.22 -5.15
N GLN A 129 -8.95 12.42 -4.60
CA GLN A 129 -9.92 12.72 -3.54
C GLN A 129 -11.36 12.47 -4.01
N GLN A 130 -11.73 12.97 -5.20
CA GLN A 130 -13.05 12.71 -5.79
C GLN A 130 -13.31 11.22 -6.07
N ARG A 131 -12.30 10.45 -6.51
CA ARG A 131 -12.43 9.00 -6.71
C ARG A 131 -12.62 8.25 -5.38
N ILE A 132 -11.91 8.67 -4.33
CA ILE A 132 -12.02 8.06 -3.00
C ILE A 132 -13.37 8.43 -2.38
N GLU A 133 -13.81 9.68 -2.48
CA GLU A 133 -15.14 10.13 -2.02
C GLU A 133 -16.27 9.41 -2.78
N LYS A 134 -16.17 9.25 -4.10
CA LYS A 134 -17.15 8.47 -4.88
C LYS A 134 -17.19 6.99 -4.45
N LYS A 135 -16.03 6.37 -4.20
CA LYS A 135 -15.96 4.99 -3.69
C LYS A 135 -16.53 4.89 -2.27
N ARG A 136 -16.27 5.88 -1.41
CA ARG A 136 -16.80 5.95 -0.04
C ARG A 136 -18.32 6.11 -0.06
N ALA A 137 -18.85 7.04 -0.86
CA ALA A 137 -20.28 7.26 -1.02
C ALA A 137 -20.99 5.98 -1.51
N LYS A 138 -20.42 5.30 -2.51
CA LYS A 138 -20.98 4.04 -3.02
C LYS A 138 -20.94 2.91 -1.99
N LEU A 139 -19.84 2.76 -1.23
CA LEU A 139 -19.75 1.77 -0.15
C LEU A 139 -20.67 2.08 1.03
N GLN A 140 -20.92 3.36 1.31
CA GLN A 140 -21.85 3.81 2.34
C GLN A 140 -23.30 3.55 1.92
N GLU A 141 -23.61 3.77 0.64
CA GLU A 141 -24.91 3.44 0.04
C GLU A 141 -25.15 1.93 0.03
N ASP A 142 -24.16 1.13 -0.35
CA ASP A 142 -24.22 -0.34 -0.26
C ASP A 142 -24.37 -0.84 1.18
N LEU A 143 -23.85 -0.11 2.18
CA LEU A 143 -24.00 -0.44 3.60
C LEU A 143 -25.38 -0.05 4.15
N ASN A 144 -25.94 1.06 3.69
CA ASN A 144 -27.27 1.53 4.08
C ASN A 144 -28.39 0.71 3.42
N ASN A 145 -28.15 0.17 2.23
CA ASN A 145 -29.08 -0.67 1.48
C ASN A 145 -28.96 -2.19 1.81
N ALA A 146 -28.06 -2.58 2.73
CA ALA A 146 -27.81 -3.97 3.16
C ALA A 146 -28.17 -4.21 4.63
#